data_AF-A0A846CFD7-F1
#
_entry.id   AF-A0A846CFD7-F1
#
_cell.length_a   1.000
_cell.length_b   1.000
_cell.length_c   1.000
_cell.angle_alpha   90.00
_cell.angle_beta   90.00
_cell.angle_gamma   90.00
#
_symmetry.space_group_name_H-M   'P 1'
#
loop_
_entity.id
_entity.type
_entity.pdbx_description
1 polymer ?
#
loop_
_entity_poly.entity_id
_entity_poly.type
_entity_poly.pdbx_seq_one_letter_code
_entity_poly.pdbx_strand_id
1 'polypeptide(L)'
;NGLSFRIGSNSVLTLRPDNRLQLEAGEMIAWVEPGKKVPVEIETPVAIAGIRGTTLYINMPEDPKEGIEFFAWEGNVAVWFPNQSGECLFKSGEQVKITPGETDIYQVRQQVKKLPRQLLLKRRRQSPLLNNFDKPLPTLPKIDKIVPS
;
A
#
# COMPACT_ATOMS: atom_id res chain seq x y z
N ASN A 1 -18.15 6.25 1.12
CA ASN A 1 -17.25 6.41 -0.05
C ASN A 1 -16.51 5.12 -0.29
N GLY A 2 -16.29 4.68 -1.53
CA GLY A 2 -15.80 3.35 -1.88
C GLY A 2 -14.40 2.95 -1.40
N LEU A 3 -13.80 3.69 -0.47
CA LEU A 3 -12.54 3.36 0.19
C LEU A 3 -12.84 2.52 1.43
N SER A 4 -12.05 1.48 1.63
CA SER A 4 -12.05 0.70 2.86
C SER A 4 -10.62 0.35 3.21
N PHE A 5 -10.37 0.11 4.49
CA PHE A 5 -9.04 -0.21 4.99
C PHE A 5 -9.12 -1.13 6.21
N ARG A 6 -8.01 -1.77 6.53
CA ARG A 6 -7.74 -2.44 7.81
C ARG A 6 -6.39 -1.97 8.30
N ILE A 7 -6.25 -1.88 9.62
CA ILE A 7 -5.02 -1.47 10.28
C ILE A 7 -4.61 -2.50 11.33
N GLY A 8 -3.32 -2.55 11.65
CA GLY A 8 -2.74 -3.46 12.63
C GLY A 8 -1.39 -2.99 13.13
N SER A 9 -0.75 -3.75 14.02
CA SER A 9 0.62 -3.46 14.46
C SER A 9 0.77 -2.05 15.10
N ASN A 10 -0.05 -1.75 16.10
CA ASN A 10 -0.05 -0.48 16.84
C ASN A 10 -0.22 0.77 15.95
N SER A 11 -1.07 0.68 14.93
CA SER A 11 -1.28 1.79 14.00
C SER A 11 -1.83 3.05 14.65
N VAL A 12 -1.32 4.18 14.16
CA VAL A 12 -1.89 5.51 14.37
C VAL A 12 -2.42 6.02 13.03
N LEU A 13 -3.74 6.18 12.93
CA LEU A 13 -4.43 6.59 11.71
C LEU A 13 -5.34 7.77 11.99
N THR A 14 -5.19 8.84 11.21
CA THR A 14 -6.13 9.96 11.16
C THR A 14 -6.95 9.91 9.88
N LEU A 15 -8.27 10.02 10.00
CA LEU A 15 -9.17 10.17 8.86
C LEU A 15 -9.26 11.66 8.49
N ARG A 16 -9.04 11.97 7.20
CA ARG A 16 -9.14 13.32 6.65
C ARG A 16 -10.31 13.40 5.67
N PRO A 17 -10.85 14.59 5.38
CA PRO A 17 -11.84 14.79 4.33
C PRO A 17 -11.38 14.26 2.96
N ASP A 18 -12.32 14.02 2.05
CA ASP A 18 -12.05 13.69 0.64
C ASP A 18 -11.37 12.33 0.39
N ASN A 19 -11.67 11.32 1.24
CA ASN A 19 -11.05 9.99 1.20
C ASN A 19 -9.53 10.00 1.39
N ARG A 20 -9.05 10.96 2.19
CA ARG A 20 -7.66 11.04 2.59
C ARG A 20 -7.45 10.34 3.92
N LEU A 21 -6.39 9.56 3.99
CA LEU A 21 -5.94 8.86 5.18
C LEU A 21 -4.55 9.39 5.54
N GLN A 22 -4.25 9.52 6.82
CA GLN A 22 -2.90 9.83 7.29
C GLN A 22 -2.45 8.73 8.24
N LEU A 23 -1.52 7.90 7.79
CA LEU A 23 -0.93 6.81 8.56
C LEU A 23 0.41 7.28 9.16
N GLU A 24 0.50 7.29 10.48
CA GLU A 24 1.67 7.78 11.21
C GLU A 24 2.49 6.65 11.84
N ALA A 25 1.90 5.46 12.01
CA ALA A 25 2.58 4.27 12.52
C ALA A 25 1.85 2.96 12.12
N GLY A 26 2.55 1.83 12.22
CA GLY A 26 2.00 0.48 12.08
C GLY A 26 1.76 0.03 10.64
N GLU A 27 0.75 -0.81 10.45
CA GLU A 27 0.45 -1.46 9.17
C GLU A 27 -0.96 -1.12 8.68
N MET A 28 -1.10 -0.94 7.38
CA MET A 28 -2.39 -0.72 6.72
C MET A 28 -2.52 -1.57 5.47
N ILE A 29 -3.71 -2.09 5.22
CA ILE A 29 -4.15 -2.45 3.88
C ILE A 29 -5.36 -1.60 3.52
N ALA A 30 -5.33 -0.95 2.36
CA ALA A 30 -6.39 -0.09 1.87
C ALA A 30 -6.81 -0.52 0.46
N TRP A 31 -8.11 -0.46 0.18
CA TRP A 31 -8.67 -0.87 -1.09
C TRP A 31 -9.82 0.03 -1.53
N VAL A 32 -10.01 0.09 -2.84
CA VAL A 32 -11.20 0.67 -3.45
C VAL A 32 -12.14 -0.47 -3.82
N GLU A 33 -13.40 -0.36 -3.40
CA GLU A 33 -14.43 -1.34 -3.70
C GLU A 33 -14.56 -1.56 -5.23
N PRO A 34 -14.74 -2.82 -5.67
CA PRO A 34 -14.94 -3.13 -7.08
C PRO A 34 -16.04 -2.27 -7.74
N GLY A 35 -15.74 -1.74 -8.92
CA GLY A 35 -16.68 -0.90 -9.69
C GLY A 35 -16.69 0.57 -9.27
N LYS A 36 -16.02 0.96 -8.18
CA LYS A 36 -15.88 2.36 -7.77
C LYS A 36 -14.58 2.97 -8.28
N LYS A 37 -14.64 4.26 -8.61
CA LYS A 37 -13.48 5.11 -8.93
C LYS A 37 -13.49 6.27 -7.94
N VAL A 38 -12.90 6.06 -6.78
CA VAL A 38 -12.72 7.13 -5.78
C VAL A 38 -11.24 7.52 -5.75
N PRO A 39 -10.91 8.82 -5.78
CA PRO A 39 -9.56 9.25 -5.46
C PRO A 39 -9.30 8.87 -4.00
N VAL A 40 -8.16 8.26 -3.75
CA VAL A 40 -7.70 7.86 -2.41
C VAL A 40 -6.26 8.31 -2.30
N GLU A 41 -5.98 9.05 -1.24
CA GLU A 41 -4.62 9.44 -0.89
C GLU A 41 -4.34 8.97 0.54
N ILE A 42 -3.17 8.40 0.74
CA ILE A 42 -2.69 7.93 2.02
C ILE A 42 -1.37 8.63 2.27
N GLU A 43 -1.43 9.64 3.14
CA GLU A 43 -0.26 10.38 3.60
C GLU A 43 0.49 9.54 4.63
N THR A 44 1.80 9.46 4.45
CA THR A 44 2.75 8.86 5.40
C THR A 44 3.86 9.89 5.67
N PRO A 45 4.71 9.68 6.69
CA PRO A 45 5.82 10.59 6.97
C PRO A 45 6.82 10.76 5.82
N VAL A 46 6.91 9.81 4.88
CA VAL A 46 7.88 9.87 3.78
C VAL A 46 7.27 10.24 2.43
N ALA A 47 5.99 9.91 2.19
CA ALA A 47 5.37 10.10 0.89
C ALA A 47 3.83 10.04 0.96
N ILE A 48 3.20 10.42 -0.14
CA ILE A 48 1.76 10.21 -0.36
C ILE A 48 1.59 9.04 -1.33
N ALA A 49 0.75 8.08 -0.95
CA ALA A 49 0.37 6.96 -1.80
C ALA A 49 -1.06 7.12 -2.33
N GLY A 50 -1.27 6.75 -3.59
CA GLY A 50 -2.56 6.79 -4.25
C GLY A 50 -2.92 5.44 -4.85
N ILE A 51 -4.16 5.03 -4.64
CA ILE A 51 -4.69 3.75 -5.10
C ILE A 51 -5.29 3.95 -6.51
N ARG A 52 -4.65 3.38 -7.54
CA ARG A 52 -5.07 3.44 -8.96
C ARG A 52 -5.43 2.06 -9.49
N GLY A 53 -6.17 1.32 -8.69
CA GLY A 53 -6.30 -0.13 -8.80
C GLY A 53 -6.23 -0.73 -7.40
N THR A 54 -6.80 -1.91 -7.19
CA THR A 54 -7.81 -2.02 -6.14
C THR A 54 -7.28 -2.35 -4.75
N THR A 55 -6.00 -2.68 -4.52
CA THR A 55 -5.48 -2.93 -3.14
C THR A 55 -4.00 -2.56 -2.93
N LEU A 56 -3.73 -1.69 -1.94
CA LEU A 56 -2.40 -1.26 -1.47
C LEU A 56 -2.16 -1.73 -0.03
N TYR A 57 -0.95 -2.20 0.25
CA TYR A 57 -0.42 -2.47 1.59
C TYR A 57 0.69 -1.47 1.94
N ILE A 58 0.68 -0.98 3.17
CA ILE A 58 1.70 -0.10 3.73
C ILE A 58 2.16 -0.70 5.05
N ASN A 59 3.48 -0.80 5.23
CA ASN A 59 4.09 -1.18 6.50
C ASN A 59 5.12 -0.13 6.92
N MET A 60 4.92 0.43 8.12
CA MET A 60 5.84 1.34 8.77
C MET A 60 6.60 0.58 9.85
N PRO A 61 7.82 0.10 9.57
CA PRO A 61 8.60 -0.64 10.56
C PRO A 61 8.96 0.25 11.75
N GLU A 62 9.21 -0.37 12.91
CA GLU A 62 9.62 0.35 14.12
C GLU A 62 10.97 1.06 13.95
N ASP A 63 11.91 0.45 13.22
CA ASP A 63 13.16 1.10 12.82
C ASP A 63 12.95 1.91 11.52
N PRO A 64 13.00 3.26 11.56
CA PRO A 64 12.80 4.09 10.38
C PRO A 64 13.84 3.84 9.26
N LYS A 65 15.02 3.29 9.59
CA LYS A 65 16.06 2.97 8.61
C LYS A 65 15.68 1.82 7.68
N GLU A 66 14.73 0.97 8.08
CA GLU A 66 14.23 -0.11 7.23
C GLU A 66 13.35 0.39 6.07
N GLY A 67 12.93 1.66 6.13
CA GLY A 67 12.08 2.34 5.16
C GLY A 67 10.62 1.90 5.22
N ILE A 68 9.72 2.83 4.92
CA ILE A 68 8.29 2.54 4.80
C ILE A 68 8.08 1.75 3.52
N GLU A 69 7.46 0.58 3.65
CA GLU A 69 7.14 -0.28 2.53
C GLU A 69 5.78 0.07 1.95
N PHE A 70 5.74 0.26 0.63
CA PHE A 70 4.51 0.33 -0.15
C PHE A 70 4.47 -0.86 -1.10
N PHE A 71 3.41 -1.67 -1.01
CA PHE A 71 3.27 -2.90 -1.77
C PHE A 71 1.91 -3.00 -2.45
N ALA A 72 1.90 -3.22 -3.76
CA ALA A 72 0.68 -3.37 -4.53
C ALA A 72 0.22 -4.84 -4.51
N TRP A 73 -0.78 -5.15 -3.70
CA TRP A 73 -1.41 -6.47 -3.72
C TRP A 73 -2.13 -6.72 -5.05
N GLU A 74 -2.87 -5.72 -5.51
CA GLU A 74 -3.59 -5.77 -6.78
C GLU A 74 -3.78 -4.37 -7.36
N GLY A 75 -3.66 -4.28 -8.68
CA GLY A 75 -3.85 -3.06 -9.44
C GLY A 75 -2.56 -2.26 -9.62
N ASN A 76 -2.71 -0.95 -9.86
CA ASN A 76 -1.61 -0.01 -9.91
C ASN A 76 -1.67 0.90 -8.69
N VAL A 77 -0.49 1.25 -8.20
CA VAL A 77 -0.33 2.21 -7.11
C VAL A 77 0.61 3.30 -7.60
N ALA A 78 0.33 4.53 -7.16
CA ALA A 78 1.23 5.67 -7.32
C ALA A 78 1.75 6.08 -5.95
N VAL A 79 3.01 6.49 -5.87
CA VAL A 79 3.58 7.20 -4.73
C VAL A 79 4.22 8.48 -5.23
N TRP A 80 4.08 9.59 -4.50
CA TRP A 80 4.71 10.86 -4.84
C TRP A 80 5.07 11.65 -3.59
N PHE A 81 5.93 12.65 -3.75
CA PHE A 81 6.23 13.63 -2.72
C PHE A 81 5.39 14.90 -2.97
N PRO A 82 4.81 15.52 -1.93
CA PRO A 82 3.85 16.62 -2.09
C PRO A 82 4.40 17.85 -2.83
N ASN A 83 5.72 18.06 -2.80
CA ASN A 83 6.39 19.22 -3.38
C ASN A 83 7.29 18.88 -4.59
N GLN A 84 7.15 17.68 -5.17
CA GLN A 84 7.89 17.28 -6.36
C GLN A 84 6.93 16.93 -7.50
N SER A 85 7.29 17.27 -8.73
CA SER A 85 6.55 16.84 -9.89
C SER A 85 6.78 15.36 -10.19
N GLY A 86 5.70 14.66 -10.55
CA GLY A 86 5.73 13.27 -10.97
C GLY A 86 5.50 12.27 -9.83
N GLU A 87 5.49 10.99 -10.21
CA GLU A 87 5.04 9.88 -9.38
C GLU A 87 5.83 8.61 -9.66
N CYS A 88 6.02 7.78 -8.64
CA CYS A 88 6.50 6.41 -8.77
C CYS A 88 5.29 5.48 -8.94
N LEU A 89 5.19 4.84 -10.12
CA LEU A 89 4.14 3.87 -10.42
C LEU A 89 4.67 2.45 -10.27
N PHE A 90 3.88 1.59 -9.63
CA PHE A 90 4.17 0.16 -9.51
C PHE A 90 2.87 -0.66 -9.52
N LYS A 91 3.01 -1.93 -9.91
CA LYS A 91 1.92 -2.84 -10.26
C LYS A 91 1.81 -3.98 -9.27
N SER A 92 0.74 -4.77 -9.40
CA SER A 92 0.54 -5.98 -8.61
C SER A 92 1.80 -6.85 -8.44
N GLY A 93 2.13 -7.17 -7.20
CA GLY A 93 3.32 -7.96 -6.86
C GLY A 93 4.62 -7.16 -6.81
N GLU A 94 4.58 -5.87 -7.07
CA GLU A 94 5.72 -4.96 -6.93
C GLU A 94 5.62 -4.13 -5.65
N GLN A 95 6.79 -3.76 -5.14
CA GLN A 95 6.93 -2.88 -3.99
C GLN A 95 7.99 -1.81 -4.24
N VAL A 96 7.91 -0.78 -3.41
CA VAL A 96 9.00 0.15 -3.18
C VAL A 96 9.15 0.37 -1.67
N LYS A 97 10.37 0.64 -1.22
CA LYS A 97 10.64 1.09 0.14
C LYS A 97 11.20 2.50 0.06
N ILE A 98 10.74 3.38 0.94
CA ILE A 98 11.19 4.78 0.99
C ILE A 98 11.67 5.06 2.39
N THR A 99 12.94 5.45 2.52
CA THR A 99 13.55 5.82 3.79
C THR A 99 13.35 7.30 4.09
N PRO A 100 13.34 7.71 5.38
CA PRO A 100 13.31 9.11 5.75
C PRO A 100 14.47 9.89 5.11
N GLY A 101 14.15 11.02 4.48
CA GLY A 101 15.14 11.88 3.81
C GLY A 101 15.32 11.61 2.32
N GLU A 102 14.69 10.56 1.76
CA GLU A 102 14.57 10.45 0.30
C GLU A 102 13.65 11.54 -0.24
N THR A 103 14.13 12.30 -1.23
CA THR A 103 13.40 13.44 -1.81
C THR A 103 13.38 13.43 -3.33
N ASP A 104 13.95 12.42 -3.98
CA ASP A 104 13.97 12.31 -5.44
C ASP A 104 13.11 11.13 -5.92
N ILE A 105 11.92 11.47 -6.43
CA ILE A 105 10.98 10.49 -6.97
C ILE A 105 11.56 9.67 -8.14
N TYR A 106 12.53 10.21 -8.89
CA TYR A 106 13.17 9.48 -9.98
C TYR A 106 14.07 8.37 -9.45
N GLN A 107 14.76 8.58 -8.32
CA GLN A 107 15.54 7.53 -7.66
C GLN A 107 14.63 6.46 -7.05
N VAL A 108 13.55 6.88 -6.38
CA VAL A 108 12.53 5.96 -5.82
C VAL A 108 11.96 5.03 -6.91
N ARG A 109 11.70 5.55 -8.12
CA ARG A 109 11.26 4.73 -9.27
C ARG A 109 12.23 3.61 -9.63
N GLN A 110 13.54 3.83 -9.52
CA GLN A 110 14.54 2.80 -9.81
C GLN A 110 14.62 1.72 -8.73
N GLN A 111 14.06 1.98 -7.53
CA GLN A 111 14.02 1.03 -6.42
C GLN A 111 12.80 0.12 -6.45
N VAL A 112 11.84 0.36 -7.36
CA VAL A 112 10.68 -0.51 -7.54
C VAL A 112 11.16 -1.91 -7.91
N LYS A 113 10.70 -2.90 -7.15
CA LYS A 113 11.07 -4.30 -7.39
C LYS A 113 9.86 -5.20 -7.34
N LYS A 114 9.84 -6.17 -8.26
CA LYS A 114 8.89 -7.27 -8.24
C LYS A 114 9.31 -8.29 -7.20
N LEU A 115 8.37 -8.67 -6.34
CA LEU A 115 8.64 -9.72 -5.36
C LEU A 115 8.67 -11.10 -5.99
N PRO A 116 9.58 -11.99 -5.57
CA PRO A 116 9.56 -13.38 -5.98
C PRO A 116 8.24 -14.06 -5.60
N ARG A 117 7.76 -14.96 -6.46
CA ARG A 117 6.49 -15.68 -6.25
C ARG A 117 6.42 -16.37 -4.88
N GLN A 118 7.50 -17.00 -4.43
CA GLN A 118 7.54 -17.68 -3.12
C GLN A 118 7.32 -16.70 -1.95
N LEU A 119 7.91 -15.50 -2.03
CA LEU A 119 7.72 -14.46 -1.03
C LEU A 119 6.29 -13.92 -1.04
N LEU A 120 5.72 -13.72 -2.23
CA LEU A 120 4.31 -13.32 -2.39
C LEU A 120 3.36 -14.33 -1.75
N LEU A 121 3.57 -15.63 -2.00
CA LEU A 121 2.77 -16.71 -1.42
C LEU A 121 2.88 -16.73 0.11
N LYS A 122 4.11 -16.61 0.62
CA LYS A 122 4.36 -16.53 2.06
C LYS A 122 3.60 -15.36 2.67
N ARG A 123 3.72 -14.15 2.10
CA ARG A 123 2.98 -12.95 2.56
C ARG A 123 1.48 -13.16 2.50
N ARG A 124 0.94 -13.75 1.43
CA ARG A 124 -0.50 -13.97 1.23
C ARG A 124 -1.09 -14.87 2.31
N ARG A 125 -0.37 -15.94 2.67
CA ARG A 125 -0.77 -16.90 3.70
C ARG A 125 -0.61 -16.36 5.12
N GLN A 126 0.41 -15.52 5.35
CA GLN A 126 0.77 -15.06 6.70
C GLN A 126 0.16 -13.71 7.08
N SER A 127 -0.36 -12.93 6.12
CA SER A 127 -0.87 -11.58 6.41
C SER A 127 -2.10 -11.60 7.32
N PRO A 128 -2.03 -11.04 8.55
CA PRO A 128 -3.19 -10.92 9.43
C PRO A 128 -4.26 -10.01 8.83
N LEU A 129 -3.84 -8.94 8.15
CA LEU A 129 -4.74 -7.98 7.50
C LEU A 129 -5.54 -8.58 6.34
N LEU A 130 -5.08 -9.68 5.75
CA LEU A 130 -5.85 -10.45 4.76
C LEU A 130 -6.74 -11.51 5.43
N ASN A 131 -6.22 -12.23 6.43
CA ASN A 131 -6.74 -13.54 6.84
C ASN A 131 -7.51 -13.55 8.18
N ASN A 132 -7.30 -12.57 9.06
CA ASN A 132 -7.86 -12.59 10.43
C ASN A 132 -9.18 -11.80 10.55
N PHE A 133 -10.01 -11.82 9.51
CA PHE A 133 -11.28 -11.09 9.45
C PHE A 133 -12.38 -12.01 8.92
N ASP A 134 -13.54 -12.03 9.59
CA ASP A 134 -14.67 -12.89 9.22
C ASP A 134 -15.15 -12.68 7.78
N LYS A 135 -15.13 -11.41 7.34
CA LYS A 135 -15.42 -11.05 5.95
C LYS A 135 -14.10 -10.95 5.17
N PRO A 136 -13.88 -11.74 4.11
CA PRO A 136 -12.70 -11.57 3.27
C PRO A 136 -12.76 -10.22 2.53
N LEU A 137 -11.59 -9.76 2.06
CA LEU A 137 -11.53 -8.58 1.20
C LEU A 137 -12.33 -8.84 -0.08
N PRO A 138 -13.14 -7.88 -0.57
CA PRO A 138 -13.80 -8.00 -1.87
C PRO A 138 -12.81 -8.22 -3.02
N THR A 139 -11.55 -7.82 -2.82
CA THR A 139 -10.46 -7.89 -3.80
C THR A 139 -9.66 -9.20 -3.70
N LEU A 140 -9.91 -10.02 -2.67
CA LEU A 140 -9.20 -11.27 -2.43
C LEU A 140 -9.20 -12.23 -3.63
N PRO A 141 -10.34 -12.44 -4.34
CA PRO A 141 -10.35 -13.30 -5.52
C PRO A 141 -9.45 -12.80 -6.66
N LYS A 142 -9.21 -11.48 -6.75
CA LYS A 142 -8.28 -10.92 -7.73
C LYS A 142 -6.83 -11.09 -7.28
N ILE A 143 -6.55 -10.90 -5.99
CA ILE A 143 -5.24 -11.17 -5.40
C ILE A 143 -4.86 -12.65 -5.63
N ASP A 144 -5.79 -13.58 -5.42
CA ASP A 144 -5.55 -15.02 -5.58
C ASP A 144 -5.31 -15.43 -7.04
N LYS A 145 -5.78 -14.65 -8.04
CA LYS A 145 -5.42 -14.87 -9.45
C LYS A 145 -3.97 -14.49 -9.76
N ILE A 146 -3.42 -13.51 -9.02
CA ILE A 146 -2.05 -12.99 -9.20
C ILE A 146 -1.08 -13.88 -8.41
N VAL A 147 -1.49 -14.27 -7.20
CA VAL A 147 -0.72 -15.07 -6.24
C VAL A 147 -1.63 -16.16 -5.67
N PRO A 148 -1.80 -17.30 -6.36
CA PRO A 148 -2.69 -18.37 -5.91
C PRO A 148 -2.17 -18.99 -4.61
N SER A 149 -2.92 -18.85 -3.52
CA SER A 149 -2.55 -19.29 -2.16
C SER A 149 -2.19 -20.76 -2.07
#